data_AF-A0A9F2RFB8-F1
#
_entry.id   AF-A0A9F2RFB8-F1
#
_cell.length_a   1.000
_cell.length_b   1.000
_cell.length_c   1.000
_cell.angle_alpha   90.00
_cell.angle_beta   90.00
_cell.angle_gamma   90.00
#
_symmetry.space_group_name_H-M   'P 1'
#
loop_
_entity.id
_entity.type
_entity.pdbx_description
1 polymer ?
#
loop_
_entity_poly.entity_id
_entity_poly.type
_entity_poly.pdbx_seq_one_letter_code
_entity_poly.pdbx_strand_id
1 'polypeptide(L)'
;MPSGGLLLLLGLLTLRAELTPVTNNRPEFCHLPADPGPCKAKMCRFFYNSTSNKCQQFIYGGCKGNANNFETHDQCHYTCVEKPGVCPQPPQDLITICPVLCGSDWECSGKSKCCPFGCKITCMGPA
;
A
#
# COMPACT_ATOMS: atom_id res chain seq x y z
N MET A 1 21.88 49.33 7.48
CA MET A 1 20.81 48.67 8.26
C MET A 1 19.48 49.09 7.66
N PRO A 2 18.56 48.17 7.32
CA PRO A 2 18.71 47.04 6.42
C PRO A 2 17.85 47.24 5.15
N SER A 3 18.43 46.91 4.01
CA SER A 3 17.74 46.81 2.71
C SER A 3 16.75 45.63 2.77
N GLY A 4 15.49 45.94 3.08
CA GLY A 4 14.35 45.02 3.17
C GLY A 4 13.91 44.38 1.84
N GLY A 5 14.83 44.22 0.88
CA GLY A 5 14.59 43.56 -0.40
C GLY A 5 14.97 42.07 -0.42
N LEU A 6 15.73 41.59 0.57
CA LEU A 6 16.22 40.21 0.61
C LEU A 6 15.24 39.23 1.30
N LEU A 7 14.24 39.74 2.03
CA LEU A 7 13.25 38.90 2.73
C LEU A 7 12.09 38.43 1.83
N LEU A 8 11.89 39.03 0.65
CA LEU A 8 10.86 38.59 -0.31
C LEU A 8 11.31 37.40 -1.17
N LEU A 9 12.61 37.13 -1.28
CA LEU A 9 13.15 35.97 -2.01
C LEU A 9 13.20 34.69 -1.15
N LEU A 10 13.11 34.81 0.17
CA LEU A 10 13.03 33.66 1.08
C LEU A 10 11.59 33.12 1.23
N GLY A 11 10.57 33.89 0.80
CA GLY A 11 9.16 33.51 0.89
C GLY A 11 8.65 32.61 -0.26
N LEU A 12 9.43 32.43 -1.33
CA LEU A 12 9.07 31.56 -2.46
C LEU A 12 9.71 30.16 -2.39
N LEU A 13 10.64 29.93 -1.47
CA LEU A 13 11.30 28.63 -1.28
C LEU A 13 10.60 27.71 -0.26
N THR A 14 9.56 28.17 0.43
CA THR A 14 8.91 27.40 1.52
C THR A 14 7.49 26.94 1.24
N LEU A 15 6.98 27.07 0.01
CA LEU A 15 5.72 26.43 -0.38
C LEU A 15 5.91 25.32 -1.42
N ARG A 16 6.87 24.42 -1.17
CA ARG A 16 6.59 23.01 -1.46
C ARG A 16 5.80 22.47 -0.29
N ALA A 17 4.49 22.67 -0.32
CA ALA A 17 3.62 21.64 0.22
C ALA A 17 3.91 20.41 -0.64
N GLU A 18 4.72 19.49 -0.11
CA GLU A 18 4.84 18.14 -0.64
C GLU A 18 3.41 17.61 -0.63
N LEU A 19 2.73 17.72 -1.77
CA LEU A 19 1.67 16.79 -2.12
C LEU A 19 2.38 15.45 -2.22
N THR A 20 2.65 14.83 -1.07
CA THR A 20 2.90 13.40 -1.03
C THR A 20 1.68 12.84 -1.74
N PRO A 21 1.82 12.22 -2.93
CA PRO A 21 0.70 11.53 -3.50
C PRO A 21 0.20 10.60 -2.40
N VAL A 22 -1.12 10.51 -2.21
CA VAL A 22 -1.73 9.51 -1.34
C VAL A 22 -1.36 8.16 -1.95
N THR A 23 -0.14 7.70 -1.64
CA THR A 23 0.32 6.39 -2.01
C THR A 23 -0.54 5.48 -1.17
N ASN A 24 -1.29 4.60 -1.82
CA ASN A 24 -1.80 3.40 -1.15
C ASN A 24 -0.59 2.85 -0.37
N ASN A 25 -0.61 2.92 0.96
CA ASN A 25 0.51 2.63 1.87
C ASN A 25 0.83 1.13 1.90
N ARG A 26 0.95 0.54 0.72
CA ARG A 26 1.32 -0.85 0.47
C ARG A 26 2.76 -1.07 0.93
N PRO A 27 3.09 -2.27 1.42
CA PRO A 27 4.45 -2.56 1.84
C PRO A 27 5.47 -2.23 0.74
N GLU A 28 6.54 -1.53 1.12
CA GLU A 28 7.63 -1.14 0.22
C GLU A 28 8.19 -2.31 -0.59
N PHE A 29 8.24 -3.51 0.00
CA PHE A 29 8.75 -4.69 -0.70
C PHE A 29 7.92 -5.04 -1.94
N CYS A 30 6.64 -4.67 -2.02
CA CYS A 30 5.84 -4.90 -3.22
C CYS A 30 6.43 -4.15 -4.43
N HIS A 31 7.20 -3.08 -4.20
CA HIS A 31 7.82 -2.30 -5.27
C HIS A 31 9.19 -2.85 -5.71
N LEU A 32 9.71 -3.90 -5.06
CA LEU A 32 10.96 -4.55 -5.45
C LEU A 32 10.78 -5.38 -6.73
N PRO A 33 11.83 -5.53 -7.56
CA PRO A 33 11.77 -6.40 -8.73
C PRO A 33 11.69 -7.89 -8.34
N ALA A 34 11.27 -8.75 -9.27
CA ALA A 34 11.42 -10.20 -9.11
C ALA A 34 12.91 -10.56 -8.96
N ASP A 35 13.26 -11.34 -7.93
CA ASP A 35 14.64 -11.72 -7.64
C ASP A 35 14.79 -13.25 -7.59
N PRO A 36 15.38 -13.87 -8.65
CA PRO A 36 15.65 -15.29 -8.67
C PRO A 36 16.64 -15.75 -7.59
N GLY A 37 17.52 -14.86 -7.11
CA GLY A 37 18.65 -15.23 -6.27
C GLY A 37 19.69 -16.11 -6.97
N PRO A 38 20.77 -16.51 -6.27
CA PRO A 38 21.92 -17.20 -6.88
C PRO A 38 21.77 -18.72 -6.95
N CYS A 39 20.79 -19.31 -6.25
CA CYS A 39 20.55 -20.75 -6.30
C CYS A 39 19.89 -21.17 -7.63
N LYS A 40 19.94 -22.47 -7.97
CA LYS A 40 19.55 -22.98 -9.31
C LYS A 40 18.31 -23.89 -9.30
N ALA A 41 17.52 -23.90 -8.23
CA ALA A 41 16.22 -24.57 -8.25
C ALA A 41 15.28 -23.87 -9.24
N LYS A 42 14.25 -24.58 -9.72
CA LYS A 42 13.22 -24.01 -10.61
C LYS A 42 11.88 -23.97 -9.87
N MET A 43 11.73 -23.00 -8.98
CA MET A 43 10.51 -22.85 -8.19
C MET A 43 9.61 -21.80 -8.84
N CYS A 44 8.45 -22.20 -9.34
CA CYS A 44 7.44 -21.25 -9.82
C CYS A 44 6.90 -20.45 -8.63
N ARG A 45 7.06 -19.13 -8.67
CA ARG A 45 6.61 -18.18 -7.64
C ARG A 45 5.90 -17.02 -8.30
N PHE A 46 5.27 -16.17 -7.50
CA PHE A 46 4.61 -14.96 -7.94
C PHE A 46 5.29 -13.73 -7.32
N PHE A 47 5.38 -12.65 -8.09
CA PHE A 47 5.78 -11.33 -7.61
C PHE A 47 4.77 -10.30 -8.10
N TYR A 48 4.62 -9.20 -7.38
CA TYR A 48 3.83 -8.07 -7.83
C TYR A 48 4.64 -7.19 -8.78
N ASN A 49 4.14 -7.05 -10.01
CA ASN A 49 4.71 -6.15 -11.01
C ASN A 49 3.97 -4.81 -10.95
N SER A 50 4.64 -3.79 -10.37
CA SER A 50 4.10 -2.44 -10.18
C SER A 50 3.78 -1.71 -11.49
N THR A 51 4.50 -1.99 -12.58
CA THR A 51 4.24 -1.42 -13.91
C THR A 51 2.93 -1.91 -14.49
N SER A 52 2.64 -3.21 -14.36
CA SER A 52 1.40 -3.81 -14.86
C SER A 52 0.25 -3.81 -13.86
N ASN A 53 0.54 -3.48 -12.59
CA ASN A 53 -0.35 -3.61 -11.44
C ASN A 53 -0.96 -5.02 -11.31
N LYS A 54 -0.14 -6.06 -11.51
CA LYS A 54 -0.56 -7.46 -11.52
C LYS A 54 0.45 -8.37 -10.83
N CYS A 55 -0.03 -9.46 -10.28
CA CYS A 55 0.81 -10.57 -9.82
C CYS A 55 1.19 -11.45 -11.00
N GLN A 56 2.49 -11.62 -11.22
CA GLN A 56 3.05 -12.35 -12.35
C GLN A 56 3.95 -13.48 -11.85
N GLN A 57 4.03 -14.56 -12.64
CA GLN A 57 4.91 -15.67 -12.33
C GLN A 57 6.38 -15.35 -12.63
N PHE A 58 7.28 -15.89 -11.83
CA PHE A 58 8.71 -15.91 -12.10
C PHE A 58 9.35 -17.20 -11.54
N ILE A 59 10.59 -17.48 -11.95
CA ILE A 59 11.36 -18.62 -11.43
C ILE A 59 12.27 -18.15 -10.31
N TYR A 60 12.01 -18.64 -9.09
CA TYR A 60 12.88 -18.45 -7.94
C TYR A 60 13.90 -19.59 -7.84
N GLY A 61 15.16 -19.21 -7.68
CA GLY A 61 16.32 -20.10 -7.57
C GLY A 61 16.39 -20.88 -6.26
N GLY A 62 15.59 -20.51 -5.25
CA GLY A 62 15.46 -21.23 -3.98
C GLY A 62 16.24 -20.62 -2.81
N CYS A 63 17.06 -19.59 -3.02
CA CYS A 63 17.73 -18.87 -1.93
C CYS A 63 17.99 -17.40 -2.26
N LYS A 64 18.14 -16.56 -1.21
CA LYS A 64 18.58 -15.16 -1.27
C LYS A 64 17.82 -14.27 -2.29
N GLY A 65 16.53 -14.52 -2.50
CA GLY A 65 15.66 -13.56 -3.18
C GLY A 65 15.21 -12.44 -2.23
N ASN A 66 14.27 -11.60 -2.67
CA ASN A 66 13.63 -10.58 -1.83
C ASN A 66 12.20 -10.95 -1.42
N ALA A 67 11.54 -10.07 -0.66
CA ALA A 67 10.21 -10.29 -0.09
C ALA A 67 9.04 -10.17 -1.10
N ASN A 68 9.28 -9.67 -2.32
CA ASN A 68 8.31 -9.73 -3.42
C ASN A 68 8.29 -11.13 -4.06
N ASN A 69 8.03 -12.15 -3.25
CA ASN A 69 8.10 -13.56 -3.64
C ASN A 69 7.03 -14.34 -2.86
N PHE A 70 6.02 -14.80 -3.59
CA PHE A 70 4.84 -15.46 -3.06
C PHE A 70 4.67 -16.84 -3.66
N GLU A 71 4.14 -17.78 -2.89
CA GLU A 71 3.93 -19.16 -3.34
C GLU A 71 2.72 -19.28 -4.26
N THR A 72 1.68 -18.48 -4.00
CA THR A 72 0.44 -18.48 -4.76
C THR A 72 0.12 -17.09 -5.31
N HIS A 73 -0.66 -17.06 -6.40
CA HIS A 73 -1.19 -15.83 -6.97
C HIS A 73 -1.99 -15.03 -5.92
N ASP A 74 -2.85 -15.69 -5.16
CA ASP A 74 -3.71 -15.06 -4.15
C ASP A 74 -2.92 -14.44 -3.02
N GLN A 75 -1.84 -15.09 -2.56
CA GLN A 75 -0.96 -14.51 -1.56
C GLN A 75 -0.31 -13.22 -2.08
N CYS A 76 0.15 -13.21 -3.34
CA CYS A 76 0.65 -11.99 -3.98
C CYS A 76 -0.45 -10.92 -4.07
N HIS A 77 -1.64 -11.31 -4.55
CA HIS A 77 -2.75 -10.39 -4.79
C HIS A 77 -3.22 -9.73 -3.50
N TYR A 78 -3.44 -10.52 -2.44
CA TYR A 78 -3.91 -10.01 -1.15
C TYR A 78 -2.87 -9.19 -0.38
N THR A 79 -1.58 -9.40 -0.67
CA THR A 79 -0.51 -8.61 -0.04
C THR A 79 -0.29 -7.30 -0.78
N CYS A 80 -0.23 -7.38 -2.12
CA CYS A 80 0.32 -6.33 -2.95
C CYS A 80 -0.64 -5.79 -4.01
N VAL A 81 -1.92 -6.16 -4.05
CA VAL A 81 -2.90 -5.59 -5.00
C VAL A 81 -4.11 -5.06 -4.24
N GLU A 82 -4.85 -5.95 -3.57
CA GLU A 82 -6.07 -5.62 -2.84
C GLU A 82 -6.34 -6.70 -1.78
N LYS A 83 -6.71 -6.29 -0.56
CA LYS A 83 -7.10 -7.23 0.49
C LYS A 83 -8.47 -7.88 0.20
N PRO A 84 -8.67 -9.14 0.59
CA PRO A 84 -9.90 -9.88 0.27
C PRO A 84 -11.12 -9.33 1.02
N GLY A 85 -12.30 -9.64 0.50
CA GLY A 85 -13.57 -9.27 1.12
C GLY A 85 -14.13 -7.93 0.61
N VAL A 86 -15.35 -7.64 1.05
CA VAL A 86 -16.11 -6.43 0.73
C VAL A 86 -16.47 -5.71 2.02
N CYS A 87 -16.47 -4.38 1.96
CA CYS A 87 -16.94 -3.58 3.08
C CYS A 87 -18.47 -3.65 3.21
N PRO A 88 -19.01 -3.83 4.42
CA PRO A 88 -20.45 -3.78 4.64
C PRO A 88 -20.97 -2.38 4.28
N GLN A 89 -22.17 -2.34 3.70
CA GLN A 89 -22.84 -1.08 3.40
C GLN A 89 -23.33 -0.43 4.71
N PRO A 90 -23.10 0.87 4.90
CA PRO A 90 -23.57 1.55 6.09
C PRO A 90 -25.09 1.73 6.10
N PRO A 91 -25.74 1.66 7.27
CA PRO A 91 -27.12 2.12 7.43
C PRO A 91 -27.26 3.60 7.07
N GLN A 92 -28.37 3.97 6.45
CA GLN A 92 -28.58 5.30 5.87
C GLN A 92 -28.66 6.43 6.91
N ASP A 93 -28.94 6.12 8.18
CA ASP A 93 -29.19 7.12 9.24
C ASP A 93 -28.08 7.17 10.32
N LEU A 94 -26.91 6.57 10.08
CA LEU A 94 -25.85 6.49 11.10
C LEU A 94 -25.03 7.78 11.17
N ILE A 95 -25.49 8.73 11.99
CA ILE A 95 -24.70 9.91 12.40
C ILE A 95 -24.03 9.56 13.73
N THR A 96 -22.72 9.34 13.73
CA THR A 96 -21.91 9.05 14.94
C THR A 96 -20.70 9.99 14.97
N ILE A 97 -20.05 10.16 16.12
CA ILE A 97 -18.72 10.81 16.18
C ILE A 97 -17.77 9.97 15.31
N CYS A 98 -16.85 10.59 14.56
CA CYS A 98 -16.06 9.92 13.53
C CYS A 98 -14.71 9.41 14.08
N PRO A 99 -14.57 8.19 14.67
CA PRO A 99 -13.25 7.63 14.88
C PRO A 99 -12.72 7.13 13.53
N VAL A 100 -11.62 7.74 13.08
CA VAL A 100 -10.81 7.26 11.97
C VAL A 100 -9.73 6.37 12.56
N LEU A 101 -9.90 5.05 12.44
CA LEU A 101 -8.97 4.06 13.01
C LEU A 101 -7.98 3.53 11.97
N CYS A 102 -8.20 3.80 10.69
CA CYS A 102 -7.32 3.49 9.58
C CYS A 102 -7.55 4.48 8.44
N GLY A 103 -6.53 4.72 7.62
CA GLY A 103 -6.61 5.50 6.38
C GLY A 103 -6.54 4.64 5.11
N SER A 104 -6.02 3.41 5.21
CA SER A 104 -5.85 2.49 4.07
C SER A 104 -5.93 1.03 4.48
N ASP A 105 -6.21 0.14 3.52
CA ASP A 105 -6.25 -1.32 3.74
C ASP A 105 -4.96 -1.84 4.39
N TRP A 106 -3.82 -1.26 4.06
CA TRP A 106 -2.51 -1.72 4.53
C TRP A 106 -2.15 -1.30 5.95
N GLU A 107 -2.86 -0.35 6.55
CA GLU A 107 -2.73 -0.06 7.98
C GLU A 107 -3.40 -1.14 8.84
N CYS A 108 -4.35 -1.88 8.27
CA CYS A 108 -5.01 -2.96 8.96
C CYS A 108 -4.14 -4.22 9.03
N SER A 109 -4.21 -4.95 10.14
CA SER A 109 -3.48 -6.21 10.30
C SER A 109 -4.07 -7.33 9.44
N GLY A 110 -3.20 -8.20 8.93
CA GLY A 110 -3.61 -9.40 8.17
C GLY A 110 -4.47 -9.08 6.95
N LYS A 111 -5.56 -9.83 6.78
CA LYS A 111 -6.47 -9.74 5.63
C LYS A 111 -7.56 -8.65 5.76
N SER A 112 -7.58 -7.89 6.86
CA SER A 112 -8.64 -6.91 7.11
C SER A 112 -8.52 -5.67 6.22
N LYS A 113 -9.65 -5.20 5.69
CA LYS A 113 -9.77 -3.97 4.88
C LYS A 113 -10.12 -2.77 5.76
N CYS A 114 -9.71 -1.58 5.34
CA CYS A 114 -10.10 -0.34 5.97
C CYS A 114 -11.43 0.12 5.39
N CYS A 115 -12.51 -0.12 6.12
CA CYS A 115 -13.85 0.04 5.61
C CYS A 115 -14.59 1.25 6.21
N PRO A 116 -15.27 2.06 5.37
CA PRO A 116 -16.18 3.09 5.85
C PRO A 116 -17.51 2.46 6.30
N PHE A 117 -17.99 2.87 7.46
CA PHE A 117 -19.29 2.49 8.02
C PHE A 117 -19.99 3.74 8.54
N GLY A 118 -20.63 4.49 7.63
CA GLY A 118 -21.17 5.82 7.88
C GLY A 118 -19.98 6.78 8.05
N CYS A 119 -19.84 7.36 9.23
CA CYS A 119 -18.69 8.18 9.59
C CYS A 119 -17.52 7.43 10.24
N LYS A 120 -17.71 6.15 10.62
CA LYS A 120 -16.69 5.32 11.26
C LYS A 120 -15.79 4.71 10.18
N ILE A 121 -14.48 4.82 10.32
CA ILE A 121 -13.53 4.16 9.40
C ILE A 121 -12.71 3.17 10.22
N THR A 122 -12.80 1.87 9.92
CA THR A 122 -12.24 0.82 10.78
C THR A 122 -11.80 -0.42 10.00
N CYS A 123 -10.88 -1.17 10.60
CA CYS A 123 -10.41 -2.43 10.04
C CYS A 123 -11.46 -3.53 10.21
N MET A 124 -11.92 -4.10 9.10
CA MET A 124 -12.89 -5.20 9.07
C MET A 124 -12.30 -6.42 8.37
N GLY A 125 -12.47 -7.59 8.99
CA GLY A 125 -12.05 -8.86 8.38
C GLY A 125 -12.88 -9.20 7.14
N PRO A 126 -12.40 -10.11 6.29
CA PRO A 126 -13.17 -10.60 5.16
C PRO A 126 -14.47 -11.25 5.65
N ALA A 127 -15.60 -10.86 5.05
CA ALA A 127 -16.91 -11.50 5.22
C ALA A 127 -17.00 -12.81 4.44
#